data_AF-G2M2G9-F1
#
_entry.id   AF-G2M2G9-F1
#
_cell.length_a   1.000
_cell.length_b   1.000
_cell.length_c   1.000
_cell.angle_alpha   90.00
_cell.angle_beta   90.00
_cell.angle_gamma   90.00
#
_symmetry.space_group_name_H-M   'P 1'
#
loop_
_entity.id
_entity.type
_entity.pdbx_description
1 polymer ?
#
loop_
_entity_poly.entity_id
_entity_poly.type
_entity_poly.pdbx_seq_one_letter_code
_entity_poly.pdbx_strand_id
1 'polypeptide(L)' 'MRELYRIFVILTAIFIFWPVLYGSLEALRRIPGNPTLQAVIGTLVFGLLAYATYDENGEREEVTAS' A
#
# COMPACT_ATOMS: atom_id res chain seq x y z
N MET A 1 10.30 -13.06 -0.61
CA MET A 1 9.16 -12.32 -1.19
C MET A 1 8.16 -11.84 -0.13
N ARG A 2 7.95 -12.57 0.97
CA ARG A 2 7.00 -12.20 2.04
C ARG A 2 7.15 -10.79 2.60
N GLU A 3 8.38 -10.34 2.89
CA GLU A 3 8.61 -8.96 3.38
C GLU A 3 8.24 -7.89 2.34
N LEU A 4 8.54 -8.13 1.06
CA LEU A 4 8.17 -7.22 -0.04
C LEU A 4 6.65 -7.13 -0.19
N TYR A 5 5.96 -8.27 -0.18
CA TYR A 5 4.50 -8.32 -0.17
C TYR A 5 3.94 -7.46 0.97
N ARG A 6 4.42 -7.68 2.20
CA ARG A 6 3.96 -6.93 3.38
C ARG A 6 4.21 -5.43 3.26
N ILE A 7 5.38 -5.02 2.77
CA ILE A 7 5.70 -3.62 2.51
C ILE A 7 4.74 -3.02 1.50
N PHE A 8 4.48 -3.69 0.37
CA PHE A 8 3.58 -3.19 -0.66
C PHE A 8 2.12 -3.14 -0.18
N VAL A 9 1.68 -4.09 0.65
CA VAL A 9 0.35 -4.05 1.28
C VAL A 9 0.24 -2.83 2.18
N ILE A 10 1.24 -2.55 3.02
CA ILE A 10 1.24 -1.37 3.90
C ILE A 10 1.24 -0.08 3.08
N LEU A 11 2.06 0.00 2.01
CA LEU A 11 2.08 1.17 1.13
C LEU A 11 0.75 1.38 0.42
N THR A 12 0.12 0.31 -0.07
CA THR A 12 -1.23 0.34 -0.65
C THR A 12 -2.23 0.92 0.35
N ALA A 13 -2.22 0.42 1.59
CA ALA A 13 -3.11 0.90 2.65
C ALA A 13 -2.91 2.39 2.94
N ILE A 14 -1.67 2.86 3.05
CA ILE A 14 -1.35 4.29 3.23
C ILE A 14 -1.94 5.12 2.08
N PHE A 15 -1.82 4.66 0.84
CA PHE A 15 -2.30 5.39 -0.32
C PHE A 15 -3.83 5.45 -0.42
N ILE A 16 -4.56 4.44 0.08
CA ILE A 16 -6.02 4.51 0.20
C ILE A 16 -6.44 5.68 1.11
N PHE A 17 -5.72 5.90 2.21
CA PHE A 17 -5.98 7.00 3.13
C PHE A 17 -5.29 8.31 2.75
N TRP A 18 -4.58 8.36 1.61
CA TRP A 18 -3.81 9.54 1.20
C TRP A 18 -4.61 10.84 1.17
N PRO A 19 -5.86 10.90 0.64
CA PRO A 19 -6.62 12.14 0.62
C PRO A 19 -6.93 12.69 2.02
N VAL A 20 -7.14 11.79 2.98
CA VAL A 20 -7.38 12.15 4.39
C VAL A 20 -6.10 12.67 5.03
N LEU A 21 -4.97 12.00 4.78
CA LEU A 21 -3.65 12.44 5.27
C LEU A 21 -3.27 13.82 4.69
N TYR A 22 -3.55 14.03 3.41
CA TYR A 22 -3.30 15.29 2.73
C TYR A 22 -4.10 16.46 3.30
N GLY A 23 -5.38 16.21 3.62
CA GLY A 23 -6.24 17.20 4.26
C GLY A 23 -5.82 17.50 5.71
N SER A 24 -5.31 16.51 6.42
CA SER A 24 -5.02 16.60 7.86
C SER A 24 -3.64 17.18 8.18
N LEU A 25 -2.65 16.95 7.32
CA LEU A 25 -1.26 17.32 7.56
C LEU A 25 -0.88 18.59 6.77
N GLU A 26 -0.56 19.67 7.48
CA GLU A 26 -0.17 20.95 6.85
C GLU A 26 1.06 20.82 5.93
N ALA A 27 1.98 19.92 6.26
CA ALA A 27 3.17 19.65 5.45
C ALA A 27 2.81 19.10 4.05
N LEU A 28 1.80 18.24 3.95
CA LEU A 28 1.38 17.66 2.67
C LEU A 28 0.60 18.64 1.80
N ARG A 29 -0.11 19.61 2.39
CA ARG A 29 -0.82 20.65 1.63
C ARG A 29 0.10 21.53 0.77
N ARG A 30 1.42 21.54 1.05
CA ARG A 30 2.42 22.26 0.24
C ARG A 30 2.81 21.53 -1.03
N ILE A 31 2.53 20.22 -1.10
CA ILE A 31 2.81 19.45 -2.30
C ILE A 31 1.79 19.90 -3.37
N PRO A 32 2.20 20.18 -4.61
CA PRO A 32 1.27 20.42 -5.70
C PRO A 32 0.72 19.09 -6.25
N GLY A 33 -0.59 19.03 -6.52
CA GLY A 33 -1.22 17.88 -7.16
C GLY A 33 -2.63 17.60 -6.69
N ASN A 34 -3.31 16.65 -7.35
CA ASN A 34 -4.61 16.15 -6.93
C ASN A 34 -4.40 14.95 -5.98
N PRO A 35 -4.75 15.08 -4.68
CA PRO A 35 -4.49 14.03 -3.70
C PRO A 35 -5.30 12.75 -3.97
N THR A 36 -6.49 12.88 -4.55
CA THR A 36 -7.31 11.73 -4.97
C THR A 36 -6.65 10.97 -6.12
N LEU A 37 -6.09 11.68 -7.10
CA LEU A 37 -5.39 11.04 -8.21
C LEU A 37 -4.11 10.33 -7.73
N GLN A 38 -3.36 10.97 -6.82
CA GLN A 38 -2.18 10.35 -6.19
C GLN A 38 -2.57 9.08 -5.42
N ALA A 39 -3.68 9.12 -4.66
CA ALA A 39 -4.23 7.97 -3.96
C ALA A 39 -4.53 6.80 -4.91
N VAL A 40 -5.25 7.07 -6.00
CA VAL A 40 -5.60 6.06 -7.01
C VAL A 40 -4.36 5.46 -7.64
N ILE A 41 -3.42 6.29 -8.11
CA ILE A 41 -2.20 5.81 -8.77
C ILE A 41 -1.37 4.96 -7.80
N GLY A 42 -1.11 5.44 -6.59
CA GLY A 42 -0.30 4.70 -5.63
C GLY A 42 -0.98 3.40 -5.18
N THR A 43 -2.29 3.42 -4.98
CA THR A 43 -3.06 2.20 -4.65
C THR A 43 -2.94 1.15 -5.76
N LEU A 44 -3.04 1.57 -7.04
CA LEU A 44 -2.90 0.65 -8.16
C LEU A 44 -1.47 0.13 -8.29
N VAL A 45 -0.47 0.99 -8.22
CA VAL A 45 0.95 0.60 -8.35
C VAL A 45 1.36 -0.34 -7.23
N PHE A 46 1.12 0.03 -5.97
CA PHE A 46 1.52 -0.80 -4.84
C PHE A 46 0.64 -2.04 -4.69
N GLY A 47 -0.64 -1.97 -5.05
CA GLY A 47 -1.54 -3.13 -5.06
C GLY A 47 -1.08 -4.18 -6.08
N LEU A 48 -0.68 -3.74 -7.28
CA LEU A 48 -0.12 -4.64 -8.30
C LEU A 48 1.23 -5.22 -7.88
N LEU A 49 2.10 -4.43 -7.26
CA LEU A 49 3.38 -4.91 -6.74
C LEU A 49 3.19 -5.92 -5.60
N ALA A 50 2.22 -5.68 -4.71
CA ALA A 50 1.83 -6.63 -3.67
C ALA A 50 1.36 -7.93 -4.32
N TYR A 51 0.44 -7.87 -5.27
CA TYR A 51 -0.03 -9.05 -6.00
C TYR A 51 1.11 -9.82 -6.69
N ALA A 52 2.04 -9.12 -7.35
CA ALA A 52 3.17 -9.74 -8.04
C ALA A 52 4.19 -10.37 -7.09
N THR A 53 4.25 -9.94 -5.83
CA THR A 53 5.18 -10.47 -4.81
C THR A 53 4.50 -11.39 -3.80
N TYR A 54 3.20 -11.60 -3.95
CA TYR A 54 2.45 -12.56 -3.17
C TYR A 54 2.94 -13.98 -3.50
N ASP A 55 3.34 -14.71 -2.46
CA ASP A 55 3.82 -16.08 -2.56
C ASP A 55 2.85 -17.01 -1.83
N GLU A 56 2.03 -17.73 -2.60
CA GLU A 56 0.93 -18.57 -2.11
C GLU A 56 1.42 -19.75 -1.24
N ASN A 57 2.68 -20.18 -1.40
CA ASN A 57 3.23 -21.34 -0.70
C ASN A 57 3.74 -21.01 0.72
N GLY A 58 4.15 -19.76 0.98
CA GLY A 58 4.68 -19.35 2.29
C GLY A 58 3.62 -19.14 3.37
N GLU A 59 2.37 -18.87 3.01
CA GLU A 59 1.28 -18.66 3.98
C GLU A 59 0.67 -19.97 4.50
N ARG A 60 0.77 -21.08 3.74
CA ARG A 60 0.21 -22.37 4.17
C ARG A 60 1.01 -23.04 5.28
N GLU A 61 2.33 -22.93 5.30
CA GLU A 61 3.16 -23.56 6.33
C GLU A 61 3.01 -22.89 7.71
N GLU A 62 2.77 -21.58 7.76
CA GLU A 62 2.65 -20.82 9.01
C GLU A 62 1.30 -21.04 9.72
N VAL A 63 0.23 -21.31 8.96
CA VAL A 63 -1.13 -21.54 9.49
C VAL A 63 -1.33 -22.96 10.01
N THR A 64 -0.63 -23.96 9.46
CA THR A 64 -0.75 -25.37 9.90
C THR A 64 0.16 -25.73 11.09
N ALA A 65 1.04 -24.82 11.52
CA ALA A 65 1.96 -25.03 12.65
C ALA A 65 1.45 -24.46 13.99
N SER A 66 0.15 -24.14 14.10
CA SER A 66 -0.50 -23.69 15.35
C SER A 66 -1.41 -24.76 15.95
#